data_AF-A0A9N9AKM6-F1
#
_entry.id   AF-A0A9N9AKM6-F1
#
_cell.length_a   1.000
_cell.length_b   1.000
_cell.length_c   1.000
_cell.angle_alpha   90.00
_cell.angle_beta   90.00
_cell.angle_gamma   90.00
#
_symmetry.space_group_name_H-M   'P 1'
#
loop_
_entity.id
_entity.type
_entity.pdbx_description
1 polymer ?
#
loop_
_entity_poly.entity_id
_entity_poly.type
_entity_poly.pdbx_seq_one_letter_code
_entity_poly.pdbx_strand_id
1 'polypeptide(L)'
;MPIRKEDSDRSGNCQPGTIVDTEIVVPQEFDFYLQSHASPLGTARPTHYHVLLNEAKFPVDAIQNLTYKLCHLSVRCNLTISHVTPVHYAHHIANQAKHFVMWDGASSGRSGSSAY
;
A
#
# COMPACT_ATOMS: atom_id res chain seq x y z
N MET A 1 15.91 1.38 8.19
CA MET A 1 16.07 2.79 8.62
C MET A 1 17.29 3.36 7.93
N PRO A 2 17.28 4.63 7.51
CA PRO A 2 18.40 5.21 6.80
C PRO A 2 19.62 5.26 7.72
N ILE A 3 20.78 4.84 7.21
CA ILE A 3 22.04 4.78 7.97
C ILE A 3 22.62 6.19 8.12
N ARG A 4 22.41 7.04 7.12
CA ARG A 4 22.86 8.42 7.10
C ARG A 4 21.70 9.37 7.32
N LYS A 5 21.97 10.49 7.99
CA LYS A 5 20.97 11.52 8.28
C LYS A 5 20.51 12.28 7.03
N GLU A 6 21.34 12.33 5.99
CA GLU A 6 21.01 12.93 4.69
C GLU A 6 19.89 12.18 3.95
N ASP A 7 19.81 10.86 4.14
CA ASP A 7 18.80 9.98 3.53
C ASP A 7 17.52 9.87 4.38
N SER A 8 17.42 10.68 5.43
CA SER A 8 16.27 10.70 6.33
C SER A 8 15.34 11.88 6.04
N ASP A 9 14.04 11.61 6.06
CA ASP A 9 12.99 12.62 6.07
C ASP A 9 12.94 13.31 7.46
N ARG A 10 12.17 14.40 7.57
CA ARG A 10 11.96 15.18 8.81
C ARG A 10 11.52 14.34 10.01
N SER A 11 10.84 13.22 9.76
CA SER A 11 10.40 12.26 10.80
C SER A 11 11.42 11.19 11.15
N GLY A 12 12.61 11.18 10.53
CA GLY A 12 13.65 10.17 10.73
C GLY A 12 13.44 8.87 9.94
N ASN A 13 12.43 8.84 9.06
CA ASN A 13 12.18 7.73 8.15
C ASN A 13 13.00 7.84 6.86
N CYS A 14 13.06 6.79 6.04
CA CYS A 14 13.64 6.90 4.70
C CYS A 14 12.86 7.93 3.87
N GLN A 15 13.52 8.55 2.87
CA GLN A 15 12.84 9.49 1.99
C GLN A 15 11.70 8.81 1.18
N PRO A 16 10.60 9.52 0.90
CA PRO A 16 9.55 9.00 0.03
C PRO A 16 10.11 8.68 -1.37
N GLY A 17 9.82 7.48 -1.86
CA GLY A 17 10.39 6.97 -3.11
C GLY A 17 11.57 6.00 -2.92
N THR A 18 12.00 5.72 -1.69
CA THR A 18 12.98 4.65 -1.44
C THR A 18 12.43 3.30 -1.90
N ILE A 19 13.21 2.63 -2.75
CA ILE A 19 12.96 1.27 -3.23
C ILE A 19 14.06 0.36 -2.67
N VAL A 20 13.69 -0.85 -2.28
CA VAL A 20 14.63 -1.90 -1.89
C VAL A 20 14.29 -3.16 -2.68
N ASP A 21 15.19 -3.54 -3.58
CA ASP A 21 15.08 -4.69 -4.49
C ASP A 21 16.30 -5.64 -4.40
N THR A 22 17.17 -5.44 -3.40
CA THR A 22 18.35 -6.27 -3.15
C THR A 22 18.34 -6.87 -1.73
N GLU A 23 18.97 -8.04 -1.58
CA GLU A 23 19.25 -8.77 -0.32
C GLU A 23 18.04 -9.32 0.46
N ILE A 24 16.97 -8.54 0.61
CA ILE A 24 15.79 -8.89 1.43
C ILE A 24 14.62 -9.48 0.62
N VAL A 25 14.75 -9.49 -0.71
CA VAL A 25 13.73 -9.94 -1.67
C VAL A 25 13.98 -11.38 -2.11
N VAL A 26 12.99 -12.00 -2.74
CA VAL A 26 13.09 -13.39 -3.22
C VAL A 26 13.99 -13.41 -4.46
N PRO A 27 15.13 -14.12 -4.47
CA PRO A 27 16.11 -14.03 -5.58
C PRO A 27 15.61 -14.51 -6.94
N GLN A 28 14.55 -15.32 -6.95
CA GLN A 28 14.05 -16.03 -8.11
C GLN A 28 12.75 -15.43 -8.67
N GLU A 29 12.09 -14.58 -7.89
CA GLU A 29 10.86 -13.90 -8.24
C GLU A 29 11.14 -12.39 -8.35
N PHE A 30 10.23 -11.64 -8.98
CA PHE A 30 10.39 -10.20 -9.05
C PHE A 30 9.53 -9.53 -7.97
N ASP A 31 10.16 -9.24 -6.84
CA ASP A 31 9.57 -8.50 -5.73
C ASP A 31 10.46 -7.35 -5.26
N PHE A 32 9.81 -6.33 -4.68
CA PHE A 32 10.49 -5.14 -4.18
C PHE A 32 9.68 -4.48 -3.07
N TYR A 33 10.39 -3.79 -2.17
CA TYR A 33 9.76 -2.91 -1.18
C TYR A 33 9.80 -1.46 -1.67
N LEU A 34 8.69 -0.76 -1.53
CA LEU A 34 8.60 0.66 -1.87
C LEU A 34 8.00 1.44 -0.70
N GLN A 35 8.74 2.43 -0.22
CA GLN A 35 8.22 3.43 0.70
C GLN A 35 7.75 4.66 -0.08
N SER A 36 6.50 4.65 -0.54
CA SER A 36 5.98 5.72 -1.41
C SER A 36 5.65 7.03 -0.71
N HIS A 37 5.38 7.00 0.60
CA HIS A 37 4.85 8.14 1.35
C HIS A 37 5.80 8.59 2.47
N ALA A 38 5.68 9.86 2.85
CA ALA A 38 6.24 10.35 4.11
C ALA A 38 5.32 9.92 5.25
N SER A 39 5.88 9.31 6.30
CA SER A 39 5.12 9.04 7.53
C SER A 39 5.38 10.16 8.53
N PRO A 40 4.36 10.97 8.89
CA PRO A 40 4.54 12.05 9.86
C PRO A 40 4.73 11.54 11.29
N LEU A 41 4.21 10.36 11.60
CA LEU A 41 4.22 9.77 12.93
C LEU A 41 4.78 8.36 12.90
N GLY A 42 5.68 8.07 13.82
CA GLY A 42 6.28 6.74 13.98
C GLY A 42 7.13 6.30 12.79
N THR A 43 7.26 4.99 12.63
CA THR A 43 8.02 4.36 11.56
C THR A 43 7.16 4.15 10.32
N ALA A 44 7.65 4.60 9.16
CA ALA A 44 7.01 4.36 7.88
C ALA A 44 7.02 2.86 7.57
N ARG A 45 5.88 2.33 7.13
CA ARG A 45 5.76 0.94 6.69
C ARG A 45 5.89 0.89 5.17
N PRO A 46 6.99 0.34 4.62
CA PRO A 46 7.11 0.15 3.18
C PRO A 46 6.13 -0.92 2.70
N THR A 47 5.63 -0.76 1.48
CA THR A 47 4.73 -1.72 0.84
C THR A 47 5.54 -2.73 0.03
N HIS A 48 5.29 -4.02 0.24
CA HIS A 48 5.89 -5.10 -0.53
C HIS A 48 5.06 -5.35 -1.79
N TYR A 49 5.71 -5.30 -2.95
CA TYR A 49 5.12 -5.57 -4.24
C TYR A 49 5.76 -6.83 -4.81
N HIS A 50 4.92 -7.76 -5.25
CA HIS A 50 5.35 -8.99 -5.92
C HIS A 50 4.68 -9.06 -7.29
N VAL A 51 5.48 -9.11 -8.35
CA VAL A 51 5.02 -9.22 -9.73
C VAL A 51 4.88 -10.69 -10.09
N LEU A 52 3.63 -11.16 -10.08
CA LEU A 52 3.29 -12.55 -10.40
C LEU A 52 3.30 -12.83 -11.92
N LEU A 53 2.97 -11.83 -12.73
CA LEU A 53 2.84 -11.97 -14.18
C LEU A 53 3.25 -10.69 -14.90
N ASN A 54 4.11 -10.81 -15.92
CA ASN A 54 4.56 -9.70 -16.76
C ASN A 54 4.66 -10.15 -18.23
N GLU A 55 3.51 -10.29 -18.90
CA GLU A 55 3.46 -10.69 -20.33
C GLU A 55 4.00 -9.61 -21.26
N ALA A 56 3.82 -8.34 -20.90
CA ALA A 56 4.27 -7.18 -21.65
C ALA A 56 5.80 -6.95 -21.60
N LYS A 57 6.53 -7.75 -20.80
CA LYS A 57 7.98 -7.68 -20.63
C LYS A 57 8.46 -6.28 -20.24
N PHE A 58 7.75 -5.60 -19.35
CA PHE A 58 8.20 -4.32 -18.82
C PHE A 58 9.53 -4.48 -18.08
N PRO A 59 10.47 -3.53 -18.23
CA PRO A 59 11.68 -3.53 -17.42
C PRO A 59 11.34 -3.23 -15.95
N VAL A 60 12.17 -3.75 -15.05
CA VAL A 60 12.04 -3.61 -13.59
C VAL A 60 11.85 -2.16 -13.17
N ASP A 61 12.74 -1.28 -13.65
CA ASP A 61 12.69 0.16 -13.36
C ASP A 61 11.38 0.81 -13.79
N ALA A 62 10.80 0.37 -14.92
CA ALA A 62 9.53 0.91 -15.40
C ALA A 62 8.38 0.49 -14.48
N ILE A 63 8.38 -0.76 -13.98
CA ILE A 63 7.34 -1.23 -13.05
C ILE A 63 7.46 -0.48 -11.71
N GLN A 64 8.66 -0.34 -11.17
CA GLN A 64 8.90 0.39 -9.93
C GLN A 64 8.45 1.86 -10.05
N ASN A 65 8.85 2.53 -11.14
CA ASN A 65 8.53 3.93 -11.38
C ASN A 65 7.03 4.14 -11.68
N LEU A 66 6.41 3.22 -12.43
CA LEU A 66 4.96 3.22 -12.63
C LEU A 66 4.23 3.08 -11.29
N THR A 67 4.65 2.13 -10.45
CA THR A 67 4.04 1.88 -9.14
C THR A 67 4.14 3.12 -8.26
N TYR A 68 5.31 3.76 -8.22
CA TYR A 68 5.49 5.01 -7.49
C TYR A 68 4.58 6.13 -8.01
N LYS A 69 4.52 6.33 -9.34
CA LYS A 69 3.62 7.32 -9.97
C LYS A 69 2.15 7.07 -9.64
N LEU A 70 1.70 5.81 -9.65
CA LEU A 70 0.32 5.46 -9.29
C LEU A 70 -0.03 5.84 -7.85
N CYS A 71 0.93 5.86 -6.91
CA CYS A 71 0.72 6.32 -5.53
C CYS A 71 0.45 7.84 -5.42
N HIS A 72 0.76 8.63 -6.45
CA HIS A 72 0.49 10.08 -6.47
C HIS A 72 -0.86 10.43 -7.10
N LEU A 73 -1.58 9.47 -7.69
CA LEU A 73 -2.83 9.72 -8.42
C LEU A 73 -4.09 9.76 -7.54
N SER A 74 -3.95 9.80 -6.21
CA SER A 74 -5.08 9.84 -5.30
C SER A 74 -5.85 11.16 -5.47
N VAL A 75 -7.14 11.09 -5.81
CA VAL A 75 -8.02 12.27 -5.87
C VAL A 75 -8.48 12.75 -4.49
N ARG A 76 -8.20 12.00 -3.41
CA ARG A 76 -8.69 12.31 -2.05
C ARG A 76 -7.72 13.18 -1.26
N CYS A 77 -6.45 13.16 -1.59
CA CYS A 77 -5.41 13.91 -0.89
C CYS A 77 -4.32 14.37 -1.86
N ASN A 78 -3.75 15.54 -1.61
CA ASN A 78 -2.61 16.08 -2.35
C ASN A 78 -1.26 15.50 -1.87
N LEU A 79 -1.30 14.33 -1.23
CA LEU A 79 -0.17 13.63 -0.65
C LEU A 79 -0.07 12.24 -1.26
N THR A 80 1.16 11.75 -1.39
CA THR A 80 1.42 10.38 -1.82
C THR A 80 0.92 9.40 -0.77
N ILE A 81 0.19 8.38 -1.22
CA ILE A 81 -0.36 7.34 -0.35
C ILE A 81 0.59 6.14 -0.28
N SER A 82 0.39 5.29 0.74
CA SER A 82 1.29 4.17 1.07
C SER A 82 1.27 3.00 0.09
N HIS A 83 0.18 2.83 -0.66
CA HIS A 83 -0.02 1.79 -1.65
C HIS A 83 -0.64 2.40 -2.90
N VAL A 84 -0.63 1.69 -4.02
CA VAL A 84 -1.14 2.21 -5.29
C VAL A 84 -2.61 2.64 -5.20
N THR A 85 -2.93 3.79 -5.78
CA THR A 85 -4.29 4.37 -5.83
C THR A 85 -5.39 3.40 -6.26
N PRO A 86 -5.24 2.56 -7.30
CA PRO A 86 -6.28 1.59 -7.66
C PRO A 86 -6.61 0.62 -6.52
N VAL A 87 -5.61 0.11 -5.79
CA VAL A 87 -5.83 -0.80 -4.64
C VAL A 87 -6.53 -0.06 -3.50
N HIS A 88 -6.17 1.21 -3.27
CA HIS A 88 -6.83 2.04 -2.29
C HIS A 88 -8.33 2.20 -2.59
N TYR A 89 -8.69 2.45 -3.84
CA TYR A 89 -10.11 2.56 -4.22
C TYR A 89 -10.84 1.24 -4.19
N ALA A 90 -10.22 0.14 -4.60
CA ALA A 90 -10.80 -1.18 -4.43
C ALA A 90 -11.16 -1.45 -2.96
N HIS A 91 -10.27 -1.08 -2.03
CA HIS A 91 -10.53 -1.21 -0.60
C HIS A 91 -11.70 -0.31 -0.13
N HIS A 92 -11.76 0.94 -0.57
CA HIS A 92 -12.88 1.84 -0.25
C HIS A 92 -14.22 1.32 -0.77
N ILE A 93 -14.27 0.84 -2.02
CA ILE A 93 -15.48 0.28 -2.64
C ILE A 93 -15.89 -1.01 -1.91
N ALA A 94 -14.95 -1.90 -1.61
CA ALA A 94 -15.23 -3.13 -0.86
C ALA A 94 -15.79 -2.82 0.53
N ASN A 95 -15.27 -1.81 1.22
CA ASN A 95 -15.81 -1.38 2.51
C ASN A 95 -17.21 -0.75 2.39
N GLN A 96 -17.50 -0.01 1.32
CA GLN A 96 -18.84 0.49 1.06
C GLN A 96 -19.83 -0.64 0.74
N ALA A 97 -19.41 -1.61 -0.09
CA ALA A 97 -20.23 -2.76 -0.48
C ALA A 97 -20.69 -3.59 0.73
N LYS A 98 -19.86 -3.72 1.78
CA LYS A 98 -20.24 -4.41 3.03
C LYS A 98 -21.51 -3.84 3.68
N HIS A 99 -21.83 -2.56 3.48
CA HIS A 99 -23.06 -1.97 4.01
C HIS A 99 -24.30 -2.30 3.18
N PHE A 100 -24.13 -2.65 1.90
CA PHE A 100 -25.22 -2.97 0.98
C PHE A 100 -25.44 -4.47 0.81
N VAL A 101 -24.42 -5.30 1.07
CA VAL A 101 -24.54 -6.75 1.05
C VAL A 101 -25.07 -7.21 2.41
N MET A 102 -26.39 -7.45 2.50
CA MET A 102 -26.92 -8.29 3.57
C MET A 102 -26.44 -9.72 3.33
N TRP A 103 -25.81 -10.30 4.34
CA TRP A 103 -25.46 -11.72 4.32
C TRP A 103 -26.75 -12.54 4.47
N ASP A 104 -27.21 -13.17 3.38
CA ASP A 104 -28.42 -14.04 3.37
C ASP A 104 -28.28 -15.28 4.28
N GLY A 105 -27.08 -15.57 4.80
CA GLY A 105 -26.85 -16.58 5.84
C GLY A 105 -27.05 -16.07 7.28
N ALA A 106 -27.57 -14.85 7.47
CA ALA A 106 -27.96 -14.33 8.79
C ALA A 106 -29.40 -14.74 9.15
N SER A 107 -29.74 -16.01 8.98
CA SER A 107 -30.91 -16.58 9.66
C SER A 107 -30.49 -17.03 11.05
N SER A 108 -31.16 -16.45 12.05
CA SER A 108 -31.12 -16.72 13.50
C SER A 108 -29.88 -16.24 14.28
N GLY A 109 -30.06 -15.16 15.06
CA GLY A 109 -29.08 -14.78 16.09
C GLY A 109 -29.01 -13.31 16.52
N ARG A 110 -30.02 -12.48 16.29
CA ARG A 110 -30.12 -11.16 16.96
C ARG A 110 -31.08 -11.25 18.14
N SER A 111 -30.61 -11.94 19.19
CA SER A 111 -31.18 -11.88 20.53
C SER A 111 -30.16 -11.19 21.43
N GLY A 112 -30.42 -9.94 21.81
CA GLY A 112 -29.51 -9.18 22.64
C GLY A 112 -30.01 -7.77 22.90
N SER A 113 -31.13 -7.67 23.63
CA SER A 113 -31.50 -6.47 24.37
C SER A 113 -30.54 -6.34 25.57
N SER A 114 -29.90 -5.18 25.75
CA SER A 114 -29.72 -4.59 27.07
C SER A 114 -29.40 -3.10 26.94
N ALA A 115 -30.15 -2.32 27.70
CA ALA A 115 -29.91 -0.92 28.05
C ALA A 115 -28.46 -0.71 28.56
N TYR A 116 -27.87 0.44 28.25
CA TYR A 116 -27.68 1.61 29.15
C TYR A 116 -27.36 2.85 28.30
#